data_AF-A0A2E2XG63-F1
#
_entry.id   AF-A0A2E2XG63-F1
#
_cell.length_a   1.000
_cell.length_b   1.000
_cell.length_c   1.000
_cell.angle_alpha   90.00
_cell.angle_beta   90.00
_cell.angle_gamma   90.00
#
_symmetry.space_group_name_H-M   'P 1'
#
loop_
_entity.id
_entity.type
_entity.pdbx_description
1 polymer ?
#
loop_
_entity_poly.entity_id
_entity_poly.type
_entity_poly.pdbx_seq_one_letter_code
_entity_poly.pdbx_strand_id
1 'polypeptide(L)'
;MATSTKPQALIIGNQRIKIEEISAKIERDVSFLRHRIHRLENQTKPNTVIIKTYEDMLHSRLSVLNWLEDYAPVNDENCNFRMTS
;
A
#
# COMPACT_ATOMS: atom_id res chain seq x y z
N MET A 1 -2.56 4.56 31.91
CA MET A 1 -3.21 4.93 30.63
C MET A 1 -2.16 5.58 29.76
N ALA A 2 -1.50 4.82 28.88
CA ALA A 2 -0.51 5.37 27.95
C ALA A 2 -1.23 5.73 26.65
N THR A 3 -1.41 7.01 26.37
CA THR A 3 -1.96 7.49 25.11
C THR A 3 -0.93 7.27 24.00
N SER A 4 -0.96 6.09 23.37
CA SER A 4 -0.18 5.83 22.16
C SER A 4 -0.71 6.71 21.04
N THR A 5 -0.07 7.86 20.86
CA THR A 5 -0.45 8.87 19.88
C THR A 5 0.09 8.39 18.53
N LYS A 6 -0.72 7.59 17.83
CA LYS A 6 -0.35 7.03 16.54
C LYS A 6 0.01 8.14 15.54
N PRO A 7 1.09 8.01 14.76
CA PRO A 7 1.40 8.97 13.72
C PRO A 7 0.39 8.78 12.57
N GLN A 8 -0.65 9.62 12.53
CA GLN A 8 -1.58 9.72 11.38
C GLN A 8 -0.97 10.48 10.19
N ALA A 9 0.27 10.94 10.35
CA ALA A 9 0.97 11.71 9.34
C ALA A 9 2.45 11.33 9.28
N LEU A 10 2.97 11.28 8.06
CA LEU A 10 4.38 11.18 7.75
C LEU A 10 4.99 12.58 7.73
N ILE A 11 6.10 12.77 8.43
CA ILE A 11 6.87 14.01 8.38
C ILE A 11 8.03 13.84 7.41
N ILE A 12 8.03 14.61 6.32
CA ILE A 12 9.12 14.64 5.35
C ILE A 12 9.67 16.06 5.31
N GLY A 13 10.85 16.27 5.92
CA GLY A 13 11.39 17.61 6.13
C GLY A 13 10.41 18.48 6.93
N ASN A 14 9.89 19.55 6.29
CA ASN A 14 8.89 20.45 6.87
C ASN A 14 7.44 20.13 6.47
N GLN A 15 7.21 19.04 5.73
CA GLN A 15 5.88 18.66 5.27
C GLN A 15 5.26 17.58 6.16
N ARG A 16 4.00 17.79 6.52
CA ARG A 16 3.16 16.81 7.21
C ARG A 16 2.16 16.24 6.22
N ILE A 17 2.34 14.98 5.85
CA ILE A 17 1.51 14.31 4.86
C ILE A 17 0.64 13.29 5.57
N LYS A 18 -0.67 13.31 5.33
CA LYS A 18 -1.58 12.32 5.93
C LYS A 18 -1.34 10.96 5.29
N ILE A 19 -1.15 9.94 6.12
CA ILE A 19 -0.85 8.59 5.64
C ILE A 19 -2.01 8.05 4.81
N GLU A 20 -3.25 8.26 5.27
CA GLU A 20 -4.47 7.84 4.59
C GLU A 20 -4.55 8.37 3.14
N GLU A 21 -4.19 9.65 2.93
CA GLU A 21 -4.20 10.27 1.61
C GLU A 21 -3.15 9.64 0.68
N ILE A 22 -1.97 9.31 1.21
CA ILE A 22 -0.90 8.63 0.47
C ILE A 22 -1.32 7.18 0.15
N SER A 23 -1.80 6.43 1.14
CA SER A 23 -2.22 5.04 0.98
C SER A 23 -3.32 4.93 -0.09
N ALA A 24 -4.36 5.77 0.00
CA ALA A 24 -5.43 5.79 -0.99
C ALA A 24 -4.92 6.11 -2.41
N LYS A 25 -3.89 6.96 -2.55
CA LYS A 25 -3.26 7.21 -3.86
C LYS A 25 -2.51 5.98 -4.36
N ILE A 26 -1.73 5.33 -3.49
CA ILE A 26 -0.96 4.14 -3.84
C ILE A 26 -1.88 2.98 -4.22
N GLU A 27 -2.99 2.79 -3.51
CA GLU A 27 -4.01 1.78 -3.86
C GLU A 27 -4.61 2.02 -5.25
N ARG A 28 -4.92 3.27 -5.59
CA ARG A 28 -5.36 3.64 -6.96
C ARG A 28 -4.29 3.33 -8.00
N ASP A 29 -3.03 3.65 -7.70
CA ASP A 29 -1.89 3.34 -8.57
C ASP A 29 -1.74 1.82 -8.76
N VAL A 30 -1.87 1.01 -7.69
CA VAL A 30 -1.83 -0.47 -7.72
C VAL A 30 -2.97 -1.02 -8.59
N SER A 31 -4.19 -0.53 -8.41
CA SER A 31 -5.35 -0.95 -9.20
C SER A 31 -5.15 -0.65 -10.69
N PHE A 32 -4.68 0.55 -11.01
CA PHE A 32 -4.35 0.94 -12.38
C PHE A 32 -3.29 0.05 -13.00
N LEU A 33 -2.19 -0.22 -12.29
CA LEU A 33 -1.08 -1.04 -12.76
C LEU A 33 -1.52 -2.49 -13.02
N ARG A 34 -2.28 -3.10 -12.10
CA ARG A 34 -2.85 -4.44 -12.28
C ARG A 34 -3.73 -4.54 -13.51
N HIS A 35 -4.64 -3.58 -13.68
CA HIS A 35 -5.51 -3.53 -14.86
C HIS A 35 -4.70 -3.35 -16.16
N ARG A 36 -3.66 -2.51 -16.13
CA ARG A 36 -2.80 -2.27 -17.29
C ARG A 36 -2.00 -3.51 -17.68
N ILE A 37 -1.40 -4.20 -16.71
CA ILE A 37 -0.66 -5.45 -16.92
C ILE A 37 -1.58 -6.49 -17.55
N HIS A 38 -2.75 -6.73 -16.94
CA HIS A 38 -3.73 -7.70 -17.45
C HIS A 38 -4.14 -7.42 -18.90
N ARG A 39 -4.32 -6.14 -19.26
CA ARG A 39 -4.63 -5.77 -20.65
C ARG A 39 -3.48 -6.00 -21.62
N LEU A 40 -2.23 -5.88 -21.18
CA LEU A 40 -1.04 -6.10 -22.01
C LEU A 40 -0.75 -7.59 -22.21
N GLU A 41 -0.96 -8.40 -21.19
CA GLU A 41 -0.81 -9.87 -21.26
C GLU A 41 -1.79 -10.50 -22.24
N ASN A 42 -3.01 -9.96 -22.34
CA ASN A 42 -4.05 -10.46 -23.23
C ASN A 42 -3.92 -9.99 -24.70
N GLN A 43 -2.87 -9.26 -25.05
CA GLN A 43 -2.63 -8.86 -26.44
C GLN A 43 -2.16 -10.04 -27.29
N THR A 44 -2.47 -10.03 -28.59
CA THR A 44 -2.04 -11.10 -29.52
C THR A 44 -0.53 -11.28 -29.60
N LYS A 45 0.24 -10.21 -29.32
CA LYS A 45 1.70 -10.22 -29.20
C LYS A 45 2.12 -9.39 -27.98
N PRO A 46 2.21 -10.01 -26.80
CA PRO A 46 2.56 -9.29 -25.57
C PRO A 46 3.97 -8.73 -25.66
N ASN A 47 4.14 -7.46 -25.28
CA ASN A 47 5.47 -6.87 -25.13
C ASN A 47 5.96 -7.12 -23.70
N THR A 48 6.78 -8.16 -23.54
CA THR A 48 7.30 -8.60 -22.24
C THR A 48 8.16 -7.56 -21.54
N VAL A 49 8.85 -6.68 -22.28
CA VAL A 49 9.65 -5.60 -21.69
C VAL A 49 8.74 -4.57 -21.02
N ILE A 50 7.64 -4.21 -21.69
CA ILE A 50 6.67 -3.25 -21.16
C ILE A 50 5.93 -3.86 -19.96
N ILE A 51 5.52 -5.12 -20.05
CA ILE A 51 4.88 -5.85 -18.94
C ILE A 51 5.80 -5.84 -17.72
N LYS A 52 7.05 -6.26 -17.88
CA LYS A 52 8.05 -6.26 -16.80
C LYS A 52 8.23 -4.87 -16.18
N THR A 53 8.26 -3.83 -17.01
CA THR A 53 8.36 -2.45 -16.50
C THR A 53 7.16 -2.10 -15.60
N TYR A 54 5.95 -2.47 -15.99
CA TYR A 54 4.76 -2.26 -15.16
C TYR A 54 4.74 -3.14 -13.90
N GLU A 55 5.25 -4.36 -13.97
CA GLU A 55 5.42 -5.25 -12.81
C GLU A 55 6.42 -4.66 -11.81
N ASP A 56 7.56 -4.15 -12.27
CA ASP A 56 8.56 -3.50 -11.42
C ASP A 56 7.96 -2.26 -10.72
N MET A 57 7.17 -1.47 -11.45
CA MET A 57 6.42 -0.35 -10.88
C MET A 57 5.39 -0.81 -9.85
N LEU A 58 4.64 -1.89 -10.13
CA LEU A 58 3.65 -2.45 -9.22
C LEU A 58 4.31 -2.93 -7.93
N HIS A 59 5.43 -3.65 -8.05
CA HIS A 59 6.20 -4.13 -6.92
C HIS A 59 6.66 -2.97 -6.03
N SER A 60 7.22 -1.91 -6.63
CA SER A 60 7.62 -0.70 -5.88
C SER A 60 6.45 -0.07 -5.10
N ARG A 61 5.26 0.01 -5.71
CA ARG A 61 4.07 0.58 -5.04
C ARG A 61 3.57 -0.30 -3.90
N LEU A 62 3.59 -1.62 -4.06
CA LEU A 62 3.23 -2.57 -3.00
C LEU A 62 4.22 -2.50 -1.83
N SER A 63 5.53 -2.39 -2.09
CA SER A 63 6.53 -2.24 -1.02
C SER A 63 6.30 -0.97 -0.19
N VAL A 64 5.94 0.15 -0.83
CA VAL A 64 5.64 1.40 -0.11
C VAL A 64 4.34 1.27 0.67
N LEU A 65 3.31 0.62 0.12
CA LEU A 65 2.05 0.40 0.84
C LEU A 65 2.28 -0.43 2.11
N ASN A 66 3.01 -1.55 1.99
CA ASN A 66 3.37 -2.39 3.14
C ASN A 66 4.16 -1.59 4.18
N TRP A 67 5.11 -0.76 3.73
CA TRP A 67 5.86 0.10 4.64
C TRP A 67 4.97 1.12 5.36
N LEU A 68 3.95 1.68 4.70
CA LEU A 68 3.00 2.59 5.33
C LEU A 68 2.11 1.88 6.35
N GLU A 69 1.70 0.64 6.08
CA GLU A 69 0.94 -0.21 6.99
C GLU A 69 1.76 -0.55 8.25
N ASP A 70 3.05 -0.90 8.08
CA ASP A 70 3.97 -1.14 9.18
C ASP A 70 4.25 0.14 10.00
N TYR A 71 4.32 1.29 9.33
CA TYR A 71 4.55 2.59 9.96
C TYR A 71 3.34 3.08 10.77
N ALA A 72 2.12 2.74 10.33
CA ALA A 72 0.88 3.08 11.01
C ALA A 72 0.03 1.82 11.22
N PRO A 73 0.41 0.93 12.16
CA PRO A 73 -0.34 -0.29 12.40
C PRO A 73 -1.78 0.07 12.78
N VAL A 74 -2.71 -0.37 11.94
CA VAL A 74 -4.13 -0.36 12.26
C VAL A 74 -4.28 -1.27 13.48
N ASN A 75 -4.79 -0.74 14.59
CA ASN A 75 -5.09 -1.59 15.75
C ASN A 75 -6.32 -2.38 15.33
N ASP A 76 -6.13 -3.61 14.88
CA ASP A 76 -7.21 -4.60 14.88
C ASP A 76 -7.37 -5.11 16.32
N GLU A 77 -7.84 -4.23 17.21
CA GLU A 77 -8.29 -4.59 18.56
C GLU A 77 -9.69 -5.20 18.49
N ASN A 78 -9.82 -6.29 17.73
CA ASN A 78 -10.88 -7.27 17.93
C ASN A 78 -10.42 -8.71 17.75
N CYS A 79 -9.24 -9.07 18.27
CA CYS A 79 -8.99 -10.45 18.70
C CYS A 79 -9.53 -10.64 20.12
N ASN A 80 -10.86 -10.61 20.25
CA ASN A 80 -11.55 -11.09 21.43
C ASN A 80 -11.60 -12.63 21.39
N PHE A 81 -10.47 -13.31 21.67
CA PHE A 81 -10.54 -14.70 22.08
C PHE A 81 -10.41 -14.76 23.60
N ARG A 82 -11.57 -14.82 24.24
CA ARG A 82 -11.75 -15.23 25.62
C ARG A 82 -10.88 -16.45 25.92
N MET A 83 -9.95 -16.32 26.86
CA MET A 83 -9.51 -17.45 27.65
C MET A 83 -9.43 -16.99 29.10
N THR A 84 -10.60 -16.95 29.74
CA THR A 84 -10.71 -16.96 31.19
C THR A 84 -10.52 -18.41 31.66
N SER A 85 -9.48 -18.59 32.47
CA SER A 85 -9.19 -19.64 33.47
C SER A 85 -9.71 -21.06 33.28
#